data_AF-A0A498S091-F1
#
_entry.id   AF-A0A498S091-F1
#
_cell.length_a   1.000
_cell.length_b   1.000
_cell.length_c   1.000
_cell.angle_alpha   90.00
_cell.angle_beta   90.00
_cell.angle_gamma   90.00
#
_symmetry.space_group_name_H-M   'P 1'
#
loop_
_entity.id
_entity.type
_entity.pdbx_description
1 polymer ?
#
loop_
_entity_poly.entity_id
_entity_poly.type
_entity_poly.pdbx_seq_one_letter_code
_entity_poly.pdbx_strand_id
1 'polypeptide(L)'
;MVSVASLANTSQHHVIFEYIEKLKNDCNGWKNCIEKIISGCDPEEHFMLLQVIETYLTVRYADNDQDQDIIRRWMHGWLQHLSSPGSQPSYLVNKMAQLFALVFAADFPNRWPNFMEEASFF
;
A
#
# COMPACT_ATOMS: atom_id res chain seq x y z
N MET A 1 33.09 -10.70 -9.87
CA MET A 1 31.63 -10.79 -10.10
C MET A 1 30.99 -9.67 -9.32
N VAL A 2 30.56 -8.61 -10.01
CA VAL A 2 29.95 -7.44 -9.37
C VAL A 2 28.48 -7.78 -9.11
N SER A 3 28.08 -7.72 -7.85
CA SER A 3 26.72 -8.00 -7.39
C SER A 3 25.77 -6.88 -7.86
N VAL A 4 24.49 -7.22 -8.10
CA VAL A 4 23.40 -6.37 -8.63
C VAL A 4 23.22 -5.04 -7.85
N ALA A 5 23.83 -4.91 -6.68
CA ALA A 5 23.80 -3.75 -5.80
C ALA A 5 24.72 -2.57 -6.19
N SER A 6 25.53 -2.62 -7.25
CA SER A 6 26.61 -1.62 -7.41
C SER A 6 26.30 -0.35 -8.22
N LEU A 7 25.21 -0.26 -8.99
CA LEU A 7 25.00 0.87 -9.93
C LEU A 7 23.52 1.16 -10.27
N ALA A 8 22.60 1.10 -9.30
CA ALA A 8 21.34 1.81 -9.51
C ALA A 8 21.68 3.32 -9.46
N ASN A 9 21.62 3.98 -10.61
CA ASN A 9 22.09 5.35 -10.85
C ASN A 9 21.62 6.29 -9.73
N THR A 10 22.54 6.98 -9.03
CA THR A 10 22.18 7.95 -7.97
C THR A 10 21.18 8.99 -8.46
N SER A 11 21.23 9.34 -9.75
CA SER A 11 20.25 10.19 -10.43
C SER A 11 18.85 9.56 -10.53
N GLN A 12 18.75 8.25 -10.82
CA GLN A 12 17.46 7.54 -10.85
C GLN A 12 16.85 7.43 -9.45
N HIS A 13 17.65 7.17 -8.42
CA HIS A 13 17.18 7.19 -7.03
C HIS A 13 16.66 8.57 -6.62
N HIS A 14 17.33 9.65 -7.02
CA HIS A 14 16.88 11.00 -6.74
C HIS A 14 15.54 11.32 -7.43
N VAL A 15 15.39 10.94 -8.71
CA VAL A 15 14.12 11.12 -9.44
C VAL A 15 12.98 10.31 -8.82
N ILE A 16 13.23 9.06 -8.41
CA ILE A 16 12.23 8.24 -7.72
C ILE A 16 11.86 8.87 -6.37
N PHE A 17 12.84 9.38 -5.63
CA PHE A 17 12.60 10.06 -4.35
C PHE A 17 11.75 11.31 -4.52
N GLU A 18 12.07 12.19 -5.48
CA GLU A 18 11.27 13.39 -5.76
C GLU A 18 9.85 13.04 -6.21
N TYR A 19 9.70 11.98 -7.02
CA TYR A 19 8.39 11.48 -7.44
C TYR A 19 7.55 11.02 -6.25
N ILE A 20 8.12 10.22 -5.35
CA ILE A 20 7.47 9.75 -4.13
C ILE A 20 7.12 10.91 -3.21
N GLU A 21 8.01 11.88 -3.04
CA GLU A 21 7.74 13.07 -2.23
C GLU A 21 6.59 13.90 -2.80
N LYS A 22 6.53 14.05 -4.13
CA LYS A 22 5.38 14.66 -4.81
C LYS A 22 4.08 13.93 -4.53
N LEU A 23 4.09 12.60 -4.63
CA LEU A 23 2.89 11.77 -4.38
C LEU A 23 2.43 11.85 -2.92
N LYS A 24 3.35 11.94 -1.95
CA LYS A 24 3.00 12.13 -0.53
C LYS A 24 2.34 13.47 -0.26
N ASN A 25 2.76 14.51 -0.98
CA ASN A 25 2.22 15.86 -0.83
C ASN A 25 0.90 16.07 -1.59
N ASP A 26 0.63 15.29 -2.65
CA ASP A 26 -0.63 15.29 -3.37
C ASP A 26 -1.79 14.78 -2.49
N CYS A 27 -2.98 15.38 -2.62
CA CYS A 27 -4.18 14.95 -1.92
C CYS A 27 -4.68 13.58 -2.42
N ASN A 28 -4.47 13.27 -3.70
CA ASN A 28 -4.89 12.02 -4.33
C ASN A 28 -3.72 11.12 -4.74
N GLY A 29 -2.48 11.44 -4.35
CA GLY A 29 -1.30 10.68 -4.75
C GLY A 29 -1.35 9.20 -4.34
N TRP A 30 -1.97 8.89 -3.20
CA TRP A 30 -2.19 7.51 -2.74
C TRP A 30 -3.15 6.72 -3.65
N LYS A 31 -4.14 7.37 -4.30
CA LYS A 31 -5.05 6.70 -5.26
C LYS A 31 -4.27 6.28 -6.50
N ASN A 32 -3.43 7.18 -7.01
CA ASN A 32 -2.53 6.87 -8.12
C ASN A 32 -1.56 5.72 -7.78
N CYS A 33 -1.10 5.65 -6.52
CA CYS A 33 -0.28 4.53 -6.04
C CYS A 33 -1.03 3.20 -6.11
N ILE A 34 -2.29 3.14 -5.67
CA ILE A 34 -3.13 1.94 -5.74
C ILE A 34 -3.33 1.52 -7.20
N GLU A 35 -3.68 2.45 -8.09
CA GLU A 35 -3.87 2.14 -9.51
C GLU A 35 -2.59 1.59 -10.16
N LYS A 36 -1.43 2.17 -9.80
CA LYS A 36 -0.12 1.72 -10.28
C LYS A 36 0.22 0.32 -9.77
N ILE A 37 -0.04 0.02 -8.49
CA ILE A 37 0.14 -1.31 -7.91
C ILE A 37 -0.72 -2.34 -8.65
N ILE A 38 -2.01 -2.04 -8.88
CA ILE A 38 -2.94 -2.92 -9.59
C ILE A 38 -2.50 -3.14 -11.04
N SER A 39 -1.97 -2.11 -11.70
CA SER A 39 -1.48 -2.18 -13.08
C SER A 39 -0.17 -2.98 -13.22
N GLY A 40 0.51 -3.27 -12.11
CA GLY A 40 1.78 -3.96 -12.06
C GLY A 40 2.98 -3.01 -11.95
N CYS A 41 3.86 -3.32 -11.02
CA CYS A 41 5.14 -2.65 -10.77
C CYS A 41 6.15 -3.68 -10.25
N ASP A 42 7.44 -3.33 -10.27
CA ASP A 42 8.46 -4.15 -9.62
C ASP A 42 8.31 -4.13 -8.09
N PRO A 43 8.84 -5.14 -7.38
CA PRO A 43 8.67 -5.25 -5.92
C PRO A 43 9.22 -4.05 -5.13
N GLU A 44 10.31 -3.43 -5.59
CA GLU A 44 10.92 -2.26 -4.97
C GLU A 44 10.02 -1.03 -5.13
N GLU A 45 9.52 -0.75 -6.35
CA GLU A 45 8.53 0.30 -6.62
C GLU A 45 7.26 0.06 -5.80
N HIS A 46 6.75 -1.17 -5.76
CA HIS A 46 5.58 -1.55 -4.96
C HIS A 46 5.76 -1.14 -3.49
N PHE A 47 6.90 -1.48 -2.87
CA PHE A 47 7.15 -1.11 -1.48
C PHE A 47 7.14 0.41 -1.26
N MET A 48 7.74 1.17 -2.17
CA MET A 48 7.76 2.63 -2.09
C MET A 48 6.35 3.23 -2.22
N LEU A 49 5.52 2.70 -3.13
CA LEU A 49 4.13 3.10 -3.27
C LEU A 49 3.31 2.78 -2.00
N LEU A 50 3.56 1.65 -1.34
CA LEU A 50 2.94 1.32 -0.06
C LEU A 50 3.32 2.31 1.05
N GLN A 51 4.52 2.90 1.03
CA GLN A 51 4.92 3.93 2.00
C GLN A 51 4.13 5.24 1.82
N VAL A 52 3.77 5.59 0.58
CA VAL A 52 2.89 6.73 0.31
C VAL A 52 1.50 6.48 0.88
N ILE A 53 0.96 5.28 0.63
CA ILE A 53 -0.35 4.86 1.15
C ILE A 53 -0.34 4.84 2.69
N GLU A 54 0.71 4.32 3.33
CA GLU A 54 0.90 4.35 4.78
C GLU A 54 0.81 5.77 5.35
N THR A 55 1.48 6.72 4.70
CA THR A 55 1.48 8.12 5.12
C THR A 55 0.05 8.68 5.08
N TYR A 56 -0.69 8.39 4.01
CA TYR A 56 -2.09 8.77 3.91
C TYR A 56 -2.96 8.12 5.00
N LEU A 57 -2.82 6.81 5.21
CA LEU A 57 -3.57 6.04 6.21
C LEU A 57 -3.32 6.55 7.65
N THR A 58 -2.12 7.04 7.92
CA THR A 58 -1.74 7.54 9.25
C THR A 58 -2.19 8.97 9.49
N VAL A 59 -2.21 9.82 8.46
CA VAL A 59 -2.36 11.28 8.63
C VAL A 59 -3.74 11.80 8.21
N ARG A 60 -4.37 11.20 7.20
CA ARG A 60 -5.57 11.78 6.55
C ARG A 60 -6.78 10.86 6.51
N TYR A 61 -6.58 9.55 6.58
CA TYR A 61 -7.65 8.57 6.36
C TYR A 61 -8.75 8.58 7.42
N ALA A 62 -8.40 8.80 8.69
CA ALA A 62 -9.37 8.82 9.78
C ALA A 62 -10.39 9.95 9.65
N ASP A 63 -10.01 11.06 9.00
CA ASP A 63 -10.84 12.26 8.84
C ASP A 63 -11.64 12.26 7.53
N ASN A 64 -11.45 11.26 6.65
CA ASN A 64 -12.12 11.19 5.34
C ASN A 64 -12.91 9.91 5.14
N ASP A 65 -14.24 10.02 5.21
CA ASP A 65 -15.18 8.91 4.98
C ASP A 65 -15.34 8.52 3.52
N GLN A 66 -15.08 9.42 2.56
CA GLN A 66 -15.32 9.15 1.14
C GLN A 66 -14.34 8.13 0.55
N ASP A 67 -13.18 7.99 1.16
CA ASP A 67 -12.10 7.14 0.66
C ASP A 67 -12.14 5.72 1.24
N GLN A 68 -13.01 5.48 2.23
CA GLN A 68 -13.08 4.22 2.96
C GLN A 68 -13.35 3.02 2.05
N ASP A 69 -14.33 3.14 1.16
CA ASP A 69 -14.71 2.05 0.25
C ASP A 69 -13.62 1.69 -0.74
N ILE A 70 -12.78 2.67 -1.13
CA ILE A 70 -11.66 2.45 -2.05
C ILE A 70 -10.59 1.61 -1.36
N ILE A 71 -10.21 2.00 -0.13
CA ILE A 71 -9.23 1.29 0.67
C ILE A 71 -9.68 -0.14 0.98
N ARG A 72 -10.94 -0.33 1.39
CA ARG A 72 -11.50 -1.66 1.65
C ARG A 72 -11.47 -2.56 0.42
N ARG A 73 -11.93 -2.06 -0.73
CA ARG A 73 -11.92 -2.83 -1.99
C ARG A 73 -10.52 -3.23 -2.40
N TRP A 74 -9.56 -2.30 -2.29
CA TRP A 74 -8.17 -2.58 -2.59
C TRP A 74 -7.57 -3.65 -1.65
N MET A 75 -7.81 -3.52 -0.34
CA MET A 75 -7.39 -4.48 0.66
C MET A 75 -7.94 -5.89 0.39
N HIS A 76 -9.25 -6.01 0.11
CA HIS A 76 -9.86 -7.28 -0.27
C HIS A 76 -9.23 -7.90 -1.52
N GLY A 77 -9.01 -7.09 -2.58
CA GLY A 77 -8.33 -7.56 -3.78
C GLY A 77 -6.91 -8.06 -3.48
N TRP A 78 -6.21 -7.40 -2.55
CA TRP A 78 -4.86 -7.80 -2.18
C TRP A 78 -4.82 -9.12 -1.39
N LEU A 79 -5.78 -9.38 -0.48
CA LEU A 79 -5.89 -10.68 0.22
C LEU A 79 -6.16 -11.84 -0.76
N GLN A 80 -7.00 -11.62 -1.76
CA GLN A 80 -7.25 -12.62 -2.81
C GLN A 80 -5.96 -12.99 -3.56
N HIS A 81 -5.07 -12.02 -3.79
CA HIS A 81 -3.77 -12.27 -4.42
C HIS A 81 -2.77 -13.04 -3.53
N LEU A 82 -2.89 -12.94 -2.21
CA LEU A 82 -2.07 -13.74 -1.28
C LEU A 82 -2.44 -15.22 -1.26
N SER A 83 -3.68 -15.56 -1.60
CA SER A 83 -4.15 -16.95 -1.62
C SER A 83 -3.45 -17.82 -2.68
N SER A 84 -2.66 -17.19 -3.57
CA SER A 84 -1.85 -17.86 -4.59
C SER A 84 -0.41 -18.08 -4.09
N PRO A 85 0.07 -19.34 -3.95
CA PRO A 85 1.41 -19.62 -3.44
C PRO A 85 2.51 -18.98 -4.30
N GLY A 86 3.43 -18.25 -3.66
CA GLY A 86 4.60 -17.63 -4.31
C GLY A 86 4.33 -16.30 -5.02
N SER A 87 3.17 -15.67 -4.81
CA SER A 87 2.79 -14.46 -5.54
C SER A 87 3.55 -13.19 -5.13
N GLN A 88 4.03 -13.08 -3.89
CA GLN A 88 4.64 -11.85 -3.37
C GLN A 88 5.83 -12.12 -2.42
N PRO A 89 6.90 -11.29 -2.47
CA PRO A 89 7.96 -11.25 -1.47
C PRO A 89 7.45 -11.01 -0.03
N SER A 90 8.07 -11.68 0.95
CA SER A 90 7.65 -11.62 2.37
C SER A 90 7.63 -10.21 2.96
N TYR A 91 8.52 -9.32 2.53
CA TYR A 91 8.56 -7.94 3.02
C TYR A 91 7.36 -7.11 2.54
N LEU A 92 6.85 -7.35 1.33
CA LEU A 92 5.62 -6.73 0.83
C LEU A 92 4.42 -7.28 1.61
N VAL A 93 4.42 -8.58 1.88
CA VAL A 93 3.37 -9.21 2.67
C VAL A 93 3.28 -8.58 4.06
N ASN A 94 4.42 -8.45 4.73
CA ASN A 94 4.50 -7.81 6.04
C ASN A 94 4.09 -6.33 6.00
N LYS A 95 4.48 -5.60 4.95
CA LYS A 95 4.11 -4.19 4.80
C LYS A 95 2.60 -4.03 4.66
N MET A 96 1.96 -4.89 3.88
CA MET A 96 0.51 -4.87 3.73
C MET A 96 -0.22 -5.26 5.00
N ALA A 97 0.26 -6.27 5.74
CA ALA A 97 -0.29 -6.61 7.05
C ALA A 97 -0.26 -5.39 8.02
N GLN A 98 0.82 -4.60 7.98
CA GLN A 98 0.90 -3.34 8.74
C GLN A 98 -0.18 -2.34 8.31
N LEU A 99 -0.41 -2.16 6.99
CA LEU A 99 -1.47 -1.26 6.50
C LEU A 99 -2.86 -1.74 6.90
N PHE A 100 -3.12 -3.04 6.85
CA PHE A 100 -4.35 -3.65 7.35
C PHE A 100 -4.59 -3.30 8.83
N ALA A 101 -3.56 -3.41 9.66
CA ALA A 101 -3.65 -3.05 11.06
C ALA A 101 -3.97 -1.56 11.27
N LEU A 102 -3.41 -0.66 10.45
CA LEU A 102 -3.72 0.77 10.50
C LEU A 102 -5.19 1.06 10.17
N VAL A 103 -5.71 0.45 9.10
CA VAL A 103 -7.12 0.61 8.72
C VAL A 103 -8.05 0.02 9.77
N PHE A 104 -7.71 -1.17 10.29
CA PHE A 104 -8.46 -1.77 11.39
C PHE A 104 -8.55 -0.85 12.60
N ALA A 105 -7.42 -0.25 13.02
CA ALA A 105 -7.38 0.64 14.17
C ALA A 105 -8.19 1.93 13.95
N ALA A 106 -8.28 2.43 12.71
CA ALA A 106 -9.05 3.62 12.37
C ALA A 106 -10.56 3.34 12.22
N ASP A 107 -10.92 2.17 11.68
CA ASP A 107 -12.29 1.89 11.27
C ASP A 107 -13.09 1.03 12.24
N PHE A 108 -12.45 0.08 12.94
CA PHE A 108 -13.14 -0.83 13.84
C PHE A 108 -13.31 -0.19 15.23
N PRO A 109 -14.48 -0.30 15.88
CA PRO A 109 -15.72 -0.95 15.40
C PRO A 109 -16.67 0.01 14.66
N ASN A 110 -16.46 1.32 14.73
CA ASN A 110 -17.49 2.30 14.40
C ASN A 110 -17.78 2.40 12.89
N ARG A 111 -16.73 2.53 12.07
CA ARG A 111 -16.86 2.68 10.62
C ARG A 111 -16.95 1.32 9.93
N TRP A 112 -16.34 0.27 10.49
CA TRP A 112 -16.33 -1.10 9.95
C TRP A 112 -16.72 -2.16 10.99
N PRO A 113 -18.00 -2.24 11.40
CA PRO A 113 -18.42 -3.15 12.47
C PRO A 113 -18.26 -4.64 12.10
N ASN A 114 -18.43 -4.99 10.82
CA ASN A 114 -18.41 -6.37 10.35
C ASN A 114 -17.00 -6.86 9.94
N PHE A 115 -15.95 -6.10 10.26
CA PHE A 115 -14.58 -6.42 9.86
C PHE A 115 -14.17 -7.85 10.22
N MET A 116 -14.45 -8.30 11.45
CA MET A 116 -14.04 -9.63 11.92
C MET A 116 -14.75 -10.75 11.17
N GLU A 117 -16.00 -10.53 10.75
CA GLU A 117 -16.74 -11.49 9.93
C GLU A 117 -16.12 -11.55 8.54
N GLU A 118 -15.94 -10.40 7.88
CA GLU A 118 -15.35 -10.32 6.53
C GLU A 118 -13.93 -10.90 6.50
N ALA A 119 -13.07 -10.55 7.46
CA ALA A 119 -11.69 -11.03 7.54
C ALA A 119 -11.59 -12.55 7.73
N SER A 120 -12.59 -13.19 8.33
CA SER A 120 -12.60 -14.64 8.60
C SER A 120 -12.92 -15.51 7.38
N PHE A 121 -13.43 -14.92 6.29
CA PHE A 121 -13.81 -15.61 5.06
C PHE A 121 -12.71 -15.61 3.98
N PHE A 122 -11.54 -15.05 4.27
CA PHE A 122 -10.35 -15.06 3.40
C PHE A 122 -9.32 -16.07 3.89
#